data_AF-A0A8J7IIE7-F1
#
_entry.id   AF-A0A8J7IIE7-F1
#
_cell.length_a   1.000
_cell.length_b   1.000
_cell.length_c   1.000
_cell.angle_alpha   90.00
_cell.angle_beta   90.00
_cell.angle_gamma   90.00
#
_symmetry.space_group_name_H-M   'P 1'
#
loop_
_entity.id
_entity.type
_entity.pdbx_description
1 polymer ?
#
loop_
_entity_poly.entity_id
_entity_poly.type
_entity_poly.pdbx_seq_one_letter_code
_entity_poly.pdbx_strand_id
1 'polypeptide(L)'
;SRRSLHKKQGNPHSRLTDQNRFSQHGVLVWSYRPHEHLVIWSYRPHEHLVIVANIWMAILLIGIGKRQRINKWLKADTKSIEDLKEKVSSFTEGIKKHPSLTDYMIMLAIAFGAVSIAHLFSGYITPFFSENIASIENATTRNMFTFLESSFFWMISIATIIAILLSYTKARNYEGTGASKIGSIFIYILVASIGMKMDLKLIFDNVGLIAIGIVWMSIHAGLLILIAKLIKAPYFFLAVGSQANVGGAASAPIVASAFHPSLATVGVLLAVFGYAIGTISAIACTILMELASTTG
;
A
#
# COMPACT_ATOMS: atom_id res chain seq x y z
N SER A 1 -1.83 -55.29 -19.83
CA SER A 1 -3.15 -54.63 -19.71
C SER A 1 -3.33 -54.12 -18.29
N ARG A 2 -3.85 -52.89 -18.13
CA ARG A 2 -4.13 -52.13 -16.88
C ARG A 2 -2.95 -51.37 -16.22
N ARG A 3 -2.89 -50.05 -16.45
CA ARG A 3 -2.41 -49.04 -15.50
C ARG A 3 -3.61 -48.20 -15.07
N SER A 4 -3.90 -48.18 -13.77
CA SER A 4 -4.96 -47.39 -13.14
C SER A 4 -4.48 -45.96 -12.86
N LEU A 5 -5.36 -45.00 -13.12
CA LEU A 5 -5.23 -43.58 -12.86
C LEU A 5 -5.37 -43.30 -11.35
N HIS A 6 -4.31 -42.77 -10.70
CA HIS A 6 -4.43 -42.13 -9.39
C HIS A 6 -4.60 -40.62 -9.58
N LYS A 7 -5.83 -40.14 -9.42
CA LYS A 7 -6.21 -38.73 -9.36
C LYS A 7 -5.79 -38.20 -7.98
N LYS A 8 -4.75 -37.36 -7.90
CA LYS A 8 -4.40 -36.61 -6.67
C LYS A 8 -5.50 -35.55 -6.45
N GLN A 9 -6.41 -35.80 -5.50
CA GLN A 9 -7.29 -34.77 -4.95
C GLN A 9 -6.44 -33.81 -4.11
N GLY A 10 -6.46 -32.51 -4.48
CA GLY A 10 -5.79 -31.45 -3.73
C GLY A 10 -6.53 -31.13 -2.43
N ASN A 11 -5.77 -31.00 -1.36
CA ASN A 11 -6.22 -30.65 -0.02
C ASN A 11 -6.80 -29.21 0.02
N PRO A 12 -8.04 -28.96 0.48
CA PRO A 12 -8.65 -27.63 0.51
C PRO A 12 -7.94 -26.64 1.45
N HIS A 13 -7.15 -27.11 2.42
CA HIS A 13 -6.42 -26.23 3.33
C HIS A 13 -5.22 -25.49 2.70
N SER A 14 -4.72 -25.93 1.54
CA SER A 14 -3.60 -25.25 0.87
C SER A 14 -4.04 -24.08 -0.03
N ARG A 15 -5.34 -23.91 -0.31
CA ARG A 15 -5.84 -22.75 -1.10
C ARG A 15 -5.97 -21.47 -0.29
N LEU A 16 -6.28 -21.58 1.00
CA LEU A 16 -6.49 -20.42 1.88
C LEU A 16 -5.18 -19.74 2.29
N THR A 17 -4.06 -20.48 2.29
CA THR A 17 -2.73 -19.93 2.61
C THR A 17 -2.08 -19.20 1.43
N ASP A 18 -2.42 -19.55 0.20
CA ASP A 18 -1.91 -18.85 -1.00
C ASP A 18 -2.64 -17.52 -1.24
N GLN A 19 -3.95 -17.44 -0.98
CA GLN A 19 -4.73 -16.21 -1.16
C GLN A 19 -4.26 -15.07 -0.23
N ASN A 20 -3.77 -15.40 0.96
CA ASN A 20 -3.17 -14.45 1.90
C ASN A 20 -1.72 -14.05 1.56
N ARG A 21 -1.04 -14.78 0.67
CA ARG A 21 0.33 -14.46 0.24
C ARG A 21 0.36 -13.48 -0.94
N PHE A 22 -0.72 -13.44 -1.73
CA PHE A 22 -0.89 -12.51 -2.86
C PHE A 22 -1.33 -11.10 -2.46
N SER A 23 -1.87 -10.89 -1.26
CA SER A 23 -2.33 -9.56 -0.80
C SER A 23 -1.21 -8.60 -0.40
N GLN A 24 0.06 -9.05 -0.35
CA GLN A 24 1.20 -8.25 0.11
C GLN A 24 1.92 -7.46 -1.00
N HIS A 25 1.62 -7.72 -2.28
CA HIS A 25 2.31 -7.06 -3.40
C HIS A 25 1.30 -6.45 -4.38
N GLY A 26 0.98 -5.17 -4.14
CA GLY A 26 0.06 -4.38 -4.98
C GLY A 26 0.65 -3.98 -6.32
N VAL A 27 0.85 -4.95 -7.23
CA VAL A 27 1.14 -4.67 -8.65
C VAL A 27 -0.02 -5.20 -9.48
N LEU A 28 -0.86 -4.29 -9.97
CA LEU A 28 -2.00 -4.58 -10.86
C LEU A 28 -1.49 -4.76 -12.30
N VAL A 29 -1.69 -5.95 -12.87
CA VAL A 29 -1.69 -6.15 -14.33
C VAL A 29 -2.91 -7.02 -14.65
N TRP A 30 -3.84 -6.50 -15.46
CA TRP A 30 -4.99 -7.24 -15.96
C TRP A 30 -5.08 -7.09 -17.48
N SER A 31 -5.34 -8.20 -18.16
CA SER A 31 -5.71 -8.27 -19.58
C SER A 31 -6.97 -9.14 -19.72
N TYR A 32 -7.95 -8.65 -20.48
CA TYR A 32 -9.23 -9.30 -20.74
C TYR A 32 -9.24 -9.90 -22.15
N ARG A 33 -9.52 -11.20 -22.29
CA ARG A 33 -10.28 -11.76 -23.44
C ARG A 33 -10.89 -13.14 -23.14
N PRO A 34 -12.07 -13.42 -23.71
CA PRO A 34 -12.83 -14.63 -23.46
C PRO A 34 -12.36 -15.74 -24.40
N HIS A 35 -12.28 -16.96 -23.88
CA HIS A 35 -11.95 -18.20 -24.59
C HIS A 35 -10.45 -18.48 -24.81
N GLU A 36 -10.03 -19.58 -24.19
CA GLU A 36 -8.86 -20.41 -24.47
C GLU A 36 -7.55 -20.13 -23.68
N HIS A 37 -7.29 -21.05 -22.74
CA HIS A 37 -5.99 -21.41 -22.14
C HIS A 37 -5.18 -20.29 -21.44
N LEU A 38 -5.69 -19.82 -20.30
CA LEU A 38 -4.98 -18.98 -19.31
C LEU A 38 -4.22 -19.84 -18.28
N VAL A 39 -3.02 -20.31 -18.61
CA VAL A 39 -2.06 -20.87 -17.61
C VAL A 39 -0.65 -20.33 -17.88
N ILE A 40 -0.50 -19.02 -18.07
CA ILE A 40 0.80 -18.34 -18.01
C ILE A 40 0.48 -16.93 -17.54
N TRP A 41 0.37 -16.66 -16.24
CA TRP A 41 1.39 -15.89 -15.48
C TRP A 41 1.22 -16.04 -13.95
N SER A 42 0.53 -17.07 -13.49
CA SER A 42 0.26 -17.30 -12.06
C SER A 42 1.44 -17.94 -11.29
N TYR A 43 2.54 -18.31 -11.95
CA TYR A 43 3.52 -19.23 -11.35
C TYR A 43 4.81 -18.60 -10.81
N ARG A 44 5.10 -17.34 -11.08
CA ARG A 44 6.15 -16.59 -10.35
C ARG A 44 5.61 -15.21 -10.05
N PRO A 45 5.47 -14.81 -8.77
CA PRO A 45 5.14 -13.43 -8.47
C PRO A 45 6.16 -12.55 -9.18
N HIS A 46 5.73 -11.41 -9.71
CA HIS A 46 6.57 -10.49 -10.50
C HIS A 46 7.61 -9.78 -9.61
N GLU A 47 8.46 -10.53 -8.93
CA GLU A 47 9.48 -10.05 -7.99
C GLU A 47 10.45 -9.08 -8.68
N HIS A 48 10.66 -9.23 -9.99
CA HIS A 48 11.45 -8.32 -10.81
C HIS A 48 10.93 -6.86 -10.78
N LEU A 49 9.60 -6.65 -10.79
CA LEU A 49 9.00 -5.31 -10.71
C LEU A 49 9.06 -4.75 -9.30
N VAL A 50 8.97 -5.62 -8.29
CA VAL A 50 9.12 -5.26 -6.87
C VAL A 50 10.52 -4.73 -6.59
N ILE A 51 11.55 -5.30 -7.23
CA ILE A 51 12.93 -4.81 -7.13
C ILE A 51 13.05 -3.38 -7.69
N VAL A 52 12.48 -3.11 -8.87
CA VAL A 52 12.48 -1.76 -9.45
C VAL A 52 11.75 -0.76 -8.54
N ALA A 53 10.61 -1.15 -7.95
CA ALA A 53 9.90 -0.34 -6.97
C ALA A 53 10.72 -0.05 -5.71
N ASN A 54 11.48 -1.02 -5.21
CA ASN A 54 12.36 -0.86 -4.06
C ASN A 54 13.55 0.06 -4.35
N ILE A 55 14.13 -0.04 -5.55
CA ILE A 55 15.16 0.91 -6.03
C ILE A 55 14.57 2.32 -6.08
N TRP A 56 13.36 2.47 -6.61
CA TRP A 56 12.66 3.76 -6.63
C TRP A 56 12.40 4.31 -5.22
N MET A 57 11.98 3.46 -4.29
CA MET A 57 11.83 3.84 -2.88
C MET A 57 13.16 4.35 -2.30
N ALA A 58 14.27 3.66 -2.56
CA ALA A 58 15.59 4.11 -2.12
C ALA A 58 15.95 5.50 -2.69
N ILE A 59 15.69 5.73 -3.98
CA ILE A 59 15.88 7.04 -4.61
C ILE A 59 15.03 8.10 -3.92
N LEU A 60 13.75 7.82 -3.64
CA LEU A 60 12.87 8.74 -2.96
C LEU A 60 13.37 9.09 -1.56
N LEU A 61 13.79 8.09 -0.77
CA LEU A 61 14.35 8.26 0.57
C LEU A 61 15.62 9.12 0.56
N ILE A 62 16.52 8.90 -0.41
CA ILE A 62 17.71 9.76 -0.61
C ILE A 62 17.27 11.21 -0.93
N GLY A 63 16.24 11.37 -1.74
CA GLY A 63 15.66 12.68 -2.06
C GLY A 63 15.08 13.41 -0.85
N ILE A 64 14.57 12.71 0.17
CA ILE A 64 14.06 13.32 1.41
C ILE A 64 15.15 14.11 2.12
N GLY A 65 16.39 13.58 2.17
CA GLY A 65 17.54 14.29 2.74
C GLY A 65 17.86 15.60 2.00
N LYS A 66 17.45 15.72 0.74
CA LYS A 66 17.63 16.92 -0.10
C LYS A 66 16.32 17.68 -0.32
N ARG A 67 15.27 17.42 0.48
CA ARG A 67 13.91 17.95 0.26
C ARG A 67 13.84 19.46 0.08
N GLN A 68 14.63 20.24 0.84
CA GLN A 68 14.63 21.71 0.73
C GLN A 68 15.07 22.17 -0.67
N ARG A 69 16.11 21.54 -1.22
CA ARG A 69 16.61 21.82 -2.58
C ARG A 69 15.57 21.42 -3.63
N ILE A 70 14.95 20.25 -3.46
CA ILE A 70 13.92 19.75 -4.38
C ILE A 70 12.68 20.65 -4.34
N ASN A 71 12.21 21.03 -3.15
CA ASN A 71 11.07 21.94 -2.97
C ASN A 71 11.34 23.32 -3.57
N LYS A 72 12.56 23.86 -3.39
CA LYS A 72 12.98 25.12 -4.03
C LYS A 72 12.97 25.00 -5.55
N TRP A 73 13.46 23.88 -6.09
CA TRP A 73 13.39 23.61 -7.52
C TRP A 73 11.94 23.51 -8.00
N LEU A 74 11.07 22.79 -7.29
CA LEU A 74 9.64 22.68 -7.58
C LEU A 74 8.86 24.00 -7.39
N LYS A 75 9.48 25.01 -6.76
CA LYS A 75 8.81 26.24 -6.28
C LYS A 75 7.60 25.92 -5.38
N ALA A 76 7.75 24.88 -4.57
CA ALA A 76 6.64 24.30 -3.83
C ALA A 76 6.24 25.12 -2.60
N ASP A 77 4.95 25.17 -2.31
CA ASP A 77 4.44 25.69 -1.03
C ASP A 77 4.41 24.57 0.01
N THR A 78 5.32 24.65 0.99
CA THR A 78 5.47 23.64 2.04
C THR A 78 4.74 23.98 3.33
N LYS A 79 4.01 25.11 3.40
CA LYS A 79 3.39 25.58 4.65
C LYS A 79 2.54 24.52 5.32
N SER A 80 1.58 23.93 4.61
CA SER A 80 0.65 22.95 5.19
C SER A 80 1.34 21.74 5.82
N ILE A 81 2.48 21.31 5.27
CA ILE A 81 3.24 20.16 5.82
C ILE A 81 4.06 20.58 7.04
N GLU A 82 4.66 21.78 7.01
CA GLU A 82 5.42 22.28 8.16
C GLU A 82 4.47 22.62 9.32
N ASP A 83 3.33 23.26 9.05
CA ASP A 83 2.30 23.57 10.04
C ASP A 83 1.78 22.29 10.72
N LEU A 84 1.54 21.23 9.94
CA LEU A 84 1.11 19.93 10.49
C LEU A 84 2.19 19.31 11.37
N LYS A 85 3.45 19.33 10.91
CA LYS A 85 4.59 18.81 11.65
C LYS A 85 4.80 19.58 12.95
N GLU A 86 4.73 20.90 12.91
CA GLU A 86 4.86 21.77 14.07
C GLU A 86 3.71 21.58 15.06
N LYS A 87 2.47 21.48 14.58
CA LYS A 87 1.30 21.18 15.41
C LYS A 87 1.39 19.85 16.13
N VAL A 88 1.85 18.79 15.44
CA VAL A 88 2.03 17.46 16.06
C VAL A 88 3.21 17.48 17.05
N SER A 89 4.29 18.17 16.72
CA SER A 89 5.48 18.28 17.58
C SER A 89 5.15 19.04 18.87
N SER A 90 4.54 20.22 18.75
CA SER A 90 4.11 21.04 19.90
C SER A 90 3.08 20.33 20.77
N PHE A 91 2.12 19.60 20.19
CA PHE A 91 1.20 18.76 20.94
C PHE A 91 1.97 17.71 21.76
N THR A 92 2.87 16.97 21.12
CA THR A 92 3.67 15.91 21.75
C THR A 92 4.53 16.44 22.89
N GLU A 93 5.17 17.60 22.69
CA GLU A 93 5.97 18.26 23.73
C GLU A 93 5.10 18.71 24.92
N GLY A 94 3.94 19.28 24.66
CA GLY A 94 3.01 19.74 25.70
C GLY A 94 2.45 18.63 26.59
N ILE A 95 2.42 17.38 26.10
CA ILE A 95 1.94 16.21 26.86
C ILE A 95 3.05 15.23 27.24
N LYS A 96 4.32 15.58 27.01
CA LYS A 96 5.47 14.68 27.20
C LYS A 96 5.62 14.24 28.66
N LYS A 97 5.79 12.93 28.88
CA LYS A 97 5.94 12.33 30.22
C LYS A 97 7.00 11.23 30.20
N HIS A 98 7.53 10.90 31.37
CA HIS A 98 8.36 9.70 31.51
C HIS A 98 7.47 8.45 31.40
N PRO A 99 7.72 7.56 30.42
CA PRO A 99 6.90 6.37 30.24
C PRO A 99 7.20 5.32 31.32
N SER A 100 6.15 4.72 31.86
CA SER A 100 6.21 3.54 32.72
C SER A 100 6.04 2.25 31.92
N LEU A 101 6.36 1.09 32.51
CA LEU A 101 6.07 -0.21 31.90
C LEU A 101 4.56 -0.36 31.59
N THR A 102 3.71 0.12 32.49
CA THR A 102 2.25 0.10 32.31
C THR A 102 1.81 0.87 31.08
N ASP A 103 2.43 2.02 30.79
CA ASP A 103 2.11 2.79 29.58
C ASP A 103 2.42 1.97 28.32
N TYR A 104 3.56 1.29 28.26
CA TYR A 104 3.89 0.41 27.15
C TYR A 104 2.92 -0.77 27.01
N MET A 105 2.56 -1.41 28.13
CA MET A 105 1.61 -2.52 28.12
C MET A 105 0.23 -2.08 27.62
N ILE A 106 -0.26 -0.91 28.05
CA ILE A 106 -1.54 -0.37 27.59
C ILE A 106 -1.48 0.04 26.12
N MET A 107 -0.40 0.70 25.67
CA MET A 107 -0.23 1.06 24.25
C MET A 107 -0.25 -0.19 23.35
N LEU A 108 0.46 -1.25 23.74
CA LEU A 108 0.44 -2.51 23.01
C LEU A 108 -0.93 -3.19 23.05
N ALA A 109 -1.60 -3.21 24.22
CA ALA A 109 -2.94 -3.76 24.34
C ALA A 109 -3.96 -3.03 23.43
N ILE A 110 -3.90 -1.69 23.38
CA ILE A 110 -4.74 -0.89 22.48
C ILE A 110 -4.40 -1.19 21.01
N ALA A 111 -3.11 -1.22 20.66
CA ALA A 111 -2.68 -1.45 19.28
C ALA A 111 -3.07 -2.85 18.78
N PHE A 112 -2.70 -3.91 19.51
CA PHE A 112 -3.06 -5.28 19.15
C PHE A 112 -4.56 -5.54 19.26
N GLY A 113 -5.24 -4.94 20.24
CA GLY A 113 -6.69 -5.02 20.38
C GLY A 113 -7.41 -4.43 19.16
N ALA A 114 -7.04 -3.21 18.76
CA ALA A 114 -7.61 -2.55 17.60
C ALA A 114 -7.34 -3.34 16.30
N VAL A 115 -6.12 -3.84 16.11
CA VAL A 115 -5.75 -4.66 14.94
C VAL A 115 -6.52 -5.99 14.94
N SER A 116 -6.68 -6.64 16.09
CA SER A 116 -7.44 -7.91 16.20
C SER A 116 -8.91 -7.72 15.87
N ILE A 117 -9.52 -6.63 16.36
CA ILE A 117 -10.89 -6.24 16.00
C ILE A 117 -10.98 -6.00 14.48
N ALA A 118 -10.02 -5.26 13.90
CA ALA A 118 -10.01 -5.00 12.47
C ALA A 118 -9.90 -6.29 11.62
N HIS A 119 -9.07 -7.25 12.04
CA HIS A 119 -9.00 -8.57 11.41
C HIS A 119 -10.32 -9.34 11.50
N LEU A 120 -10.92 -9.37 12.69
CA LEU A 120 -12.17 -10.08 12.93
C LEU A 120 -13.29 -9.53 12.03
N PHE A 121 -13.51 -8.22 12.04
CA PHE A 121 -14.56 -7.59 11.24
C PHE A 121 -14.27 -7.63 9.74
N SER A 122 -13.01 -7.50 9.32
CA SER A 122 -12.61 -7.71 7.92
C SER A 122 -13.02 -9.10 7.41
N GLY A 123 -12.89 -10.14 8.25
CA GLY A 123 -13.31 -11.50 7.93
C GLY A 123 -14.81 -11.67 7.70
N TYR A 124 -15.66 -10.82 8.29
CA TYR A 124 -17.11 -10.84 8.07
C TYR A 124 -17.56 -9.91 6.94
N ILE A 125 -16.94 -8.73 6.83
CA ILE A 125 -17.30 -7.71 5.85
C ILE A 125 -16.87 -8.14 4.45
N THR A 126 -15.70 -8.79 4.32
CA THR A 126 -15.19 -9.18 2.99
C THR A 126 -16.13 -10.15 2.28
N PRO A 127 -16.56 -11.29 2.87
CA PRO A 127 -17.52 -12.19 2.24
C PRO A 127 -18.85 -11.50 1.91
N PHE A 128 -19.35 -10.65 2.81
CA PHE A 128 -20.57 -9.88 2.58
C PHE A 128 -20.45 -9.04 1.29
N PHE A 129 -19.37 -8.27 1.12
CA PHE A 129 -19.17 -7.51 -0.11
C PHE A 129 -18.92 -8.40 -1.32
N SER A 130 -18.16 -9.49 -1.20
CA SER A 130 -17.93 -10.42 -2.30
C SER A 130 -19.22 -11.04 -2.84
N GLU A 131 -20.15 -11.44 -1.97
CA GLU A 131 -21.45 -11.98 -2.39
C GLU A 131 -22.32 -10.91 -3.07
N ASN A 132 -22.37 -9.70 -2.52
CA ASN A 132 -23.12 -8.58 -3.10
C ASN A 132 -22.52 -8.07 -4.42
N ILE A 133 -21.21 -8.14 -4.60
CA ILE A 133 -20.55 -7.74 -5.84
C ILE A 133 -20.71 -8.84 -6.89
N ALA A 134 -20.66 -10.11 -6.50
CA ALA A 134 -20.91 -11.23 -7.41
C ALA A 134 -22.34 -11.22 -7.99
N SER A 135 -23.32 -10.65 -7.29
CA SER A 135 -24.69 -10.50 -7.79
C SER A 135 -24.89 -9.34 -8.78
N ILE A 136 -23.88 -8.48 -8.98
CA ILE A 136 -23.92 -7.41 -9.98
C ILE A 136 -23.79 -8.02 -11.39
N GLU A 137 -24.85 -7.93 -12.18
CA GLU A 137 -24.89 -8.46 -13.56
C GLU A 137 -23.91 -7.73 -14.50
N ASN A 138 -23.82 -6.40 -14.37
CA ASN A 138 -22.94 -5.60 -15.23
C ASN A 138 -21.47 -5.79 -14.83
N ALA A 139 -20.70 -6.44 -15.70
CA ALA A 139 -19.29 -6.73 -15.48
C ALA A 139 -18.43 -5.49 -15.21
N THR A 140 -18.71 -4.36 -15.86
CA THR A 140 -17.97 -3.11 -15.66
C THR A 140 -18.21 -2.56 -14.27
N THR A 141 -19.47 -2.45 -13.87
CA THR A 141 -19.85 -1.99 -12.53
C THR A 141 -19.31 -2.93 -11.45
N ARG A 142 -19.41 -4.24 -11.67
CA ARG A 142 -18.85 -5.25 -10.77
C ARG A 142 -17.36 -5.04 -10.56
N ASN A 143 -16.60 -4.92 -11.66
CA ASN A 143 -15.16 -4.75 -11.60
C ASN A 143 -14.78 -3.47 -10.83
N MET A 144 -15.56 -2.39 -10.94
CA MET A 144 -15.29 -1.12 -10.24
C MET A 144 -15.33 -1.28 -8.72
N PHE A 145 -16.12 -2.21 -8.21
CA PHE A 145 -16.29 -2.45 -6.78
C PHE A 145 -15.40 -3.57 -6.23
N THR A 146 -14.61 -4.26 -7.06
CA THR A 146 -13.74 -5.37 -6.63
C THR A 146 -12.73 -4.98 -5.55
N PHE A 147 -12.39 -3.69 -5.40
CA PHE A 147 -11.54 -3.24 -4.30
C PHE A 147 -12.15 -3.52 -2.91
N LEU A 148 -13.49 -3.58 -2.82
CA LEU A 148 -14.23 -3.91 -1.59
C LEU A 148 -14.19 -5.41 -1.26
N GLU A 149 -13.75 -6.26 -2.18
CA GLU A 149 -13.50 -7.69 -1.91
C GLU A 149 -12.15 -7.93 -1.21
N SER A 150 -11.35 -6.87 -1.00
CA SER A 150 -10.06 -6.98 -0.34
C SER A 150 -10.19 -6.97 1.19
N SER A 151 -9.89 -8.08 1.83
CA SER A 151 -9.75 -8.16 3.29
C SER A 151 -8.72 -7.17 3.83
N PHE A 152 -7.67 -6.89 3.06
CA PHE A 152 -6.66 -5.91 3.42
C PHE A 152 -7.24 -4.48 3.46
N PHE A 153 -8.04 -4.09 2.47
CA PHE A 153 -8.71 -2.80 2.42
C PHE A 153 -9.57 -2.56 3.67
N TRP A 154 -10.40 -3.54 4.04
CA TRP A 154 -11.27 -3.44 5.21
C TRP A 154 -10.50 -3.43 6.53
N MET A 155 -9.47 -4.26 6.64
CA MET A 155 -8.63 -4.29 7.84
C MET A 155 -8.00 -2.92 8.11
N ILE A 156 -7.40 -2.28 7.11
CA ILE A 156 -6.80 -0.95 7.29
C ILE A 156 -7.87 0.12 7.53
N SER A 157 -8.99 0.07 6.81
CA SER A 157 -10.08 1.04 6.97
C SER A 157 -10.66 1.00 8.39
N ILE A 158 -10.95 -0.20 8.92
CA ILE A 158 -11.48 -0.39 10.27
C ILE A 158 -10.46 0.00 11.33
N ALA A 159 -9.20 -0.41 11.19
CA ALA A 159 -8.13 -0.01 12.11
C ALA A 159 -7.99 1.52 12.17
N THR A 160 -8.13 2.19 11.02
CA THR A 160 -8.09 3.66 10.96
C THR A 160 -9.31 4.30 11.61
N ILE A 161 -10.51 3.76 11.39
CA ILE A 161 -11.73 4.24 12.06
C ILE A 161 -11.58 4.11 13.59
N ILE A 162 -11.11 2.97 14.08
CA ILE A 162 -10.84 2.77 15.51
C ILE A 162 -9.80 3.78 16.02
N ALA A 163 -8.71 3.99 15.29
CA ALA A 163 -7.68 4.96 15.66
C ALA A 163 -8.22 6.39 15.73
N ILE A 164 -9.05 6.80 14.77
CA ILE A 164 -9.72 8.12 14.75
C ILE A 164 -10.66 8.24 15.95
N LEU A 165 -11.49 7.24 16.22
CA LEU A 165 -12.38 7.23 17.39
C LEU A 165 -11.58 7.35 18.70
N LEU A 166 -10.50 6.60 18.84
CA LEU A 166 -9.61 6.67 19.99
C LEU A 166 -8.90 8.02 20.12
N SER A 167 -8.64 8.72 19.01
CA SER A 167 -8.02 10.05 19.03
C SER A 167 -8.87 11.13 19.72
N TYR A 168 -10.19 10.92 19.82
CA TYR A 168 -11.09 11.78 20.59
C TYR A 168 -11.13 11.45 22.09
N THR A 169 -10.50 10.34 22.50
CA THR A 169 -10.50 9.88 23.89
C THR A 169 -9.18 10.20 24.60
N LYS A 170 -9.07 9.82 25.88
CA LYS A 170 -7.81 9.92 26.64
C LYS A 170 -6.67 9.10 26.03
N ALA A 171 -6.94 8.15 25.13
CA ALA A 171 -5.93 7.34 24.46
C ALA A 171 -4.93 8.20 23.64
N ARG A 172 -5.33 9.36 23.13
CA ARG A 172 -4.40 10.28 22.42
C ARG A 172 -3.22 10.75 23.28
N ASN A 173 -3.37 10.74 24.62
CA ASN A 173 -2.33 11.19 25.54
C ASN A 173 -1.14 10.23 25.61
N TYR A 174 -1.28 9.00 25.11
CA TYR A 174 -0.17 8.05 24.99
C TYR A 174 0.88 8.47 23.95
N GLU A 175 0.58 9.46 23.10
CA GLU A 175 1.61 10.08 22.29
C GLU A 175 2.71 10.72 23.16
N GLY A 176 2.33 11.29 24.31
CA GLY A 176 3.26 11.87 25.28
C GLY A 176 4.17 10.88 25.99
N THR A 177 3.78 9.59 26.04
CA THR A 177 4.61 8.48 26.54
C THR A 177 5.34 7.72 25.41
N GLY A 178 5.16 8.15 24.16
CA GLY A 178 5.93 7.67 23.02
C GLY A 178 5.22 6.68 22.08
N ALA A 179 3.90 6.74 21.94
CA ALA A 179 3.14 5.89 21.02
C ALA A 179 3.71 5.89 19.58
N SER A 180 3.97 7.06 18.98
CA SER A 180 4.60 7.14 17.64
C SER A 180 6.01 6.55 17.58
N LYS A 181 6.77 6.57 18.69
CA LYS A 181 8.11 5.93 18.75
C LYS A 181 7.98 4.40 18.71
N ILE A 182 7.05 3.83 19.47
CA ILE A 182 6.76 2.40 19.44
C ILE A 182 6.26 1.99 18.04
N GLY A 183 5.35 2.77 17.44
CA GLY A 183 4.92 2.55 16.06
C GLY A 183 6.08 2.53 15.06
N SER A 184 7.07 3.41 15.23
CA SER A 184 8.27 3.47 14.38
C SER A 184 9.13 2.20 14.48
N ILE A 185 9.18 1.55 15.65
CA ILE A 185 9.86 0.25 15.80
C ILE A 185 9.19 -0.80 14.91
N PHE A 186 7.86 -0.90 14.93
CA PHE A 186 7.13 -1.82 14.06
C PHE A 186 7.33 -1.52 12.57
N ILE A 187 7.42 -0.23 12.19
CA ILE A 187 7.76 0.16 10.82
C ILE A 187 9.15 -0.35 10.45
N TYR A 188 10.15 -0.23 11.33
CA TYR A 188 11.50 -0.75 11.04
C TYR A 188 11.55 -2.28 10.97
N ILE A 189 10.80 -2.98 11.81
CA ILE A 189 10.65 -4.44 11.71
C ILE A 189 10.00 -4.81 10.37
N LEU A 190 8.98 -4.07 9.93
CA LEU A 190 8.33 -4.26 8.63
C LEU A 190 9.32 -4.05 7.47
N VAL A 191 10.11 -2.96 7.51
CA VAL A 191 11.15 -2.66 6.50
C VAL A 191 12.16 -3.80 6.43
N ALA A 192 12.68 -4.24 7.58
CA ALA A 192 13.62 -5.35 7.66
C ALA A 192 13.02 -6.63 7.09
N SER A 193 11.76 -6.92 7.40
CA SER A 193 11.04 -8.10 6.90
C SER A 193 10.85 -8.08 5.38
N ILE A 194 10.54 -6.91 4.80
CA ILE A 194 10.44 -6.73 3.34
C ILE A 194 11.80 -6.94 2.68
N GLY A 195 12.86 -6.36 3.25
CA GLY A 195 14.23 -6.53 2.75
C GLY A 195 14.69 -7.99 2.78
N MET A 196 14.40 -8.73 3.84
CA MET A 196 14.78 -10.15 3.97
C MET A 196 14.05 -11.08 3.00
N LYS A 197 12.83 -10.72 2.56
CA LYS A 197 12.06 -11.51 1.59
C LYS A 197 12.49 -11.29 0.13
N MET A 198 13.38 -10.34 -0.13
CA MET A 198 13.79 -9.98 -1.50
C MET A 198 14.90 -10.91 -2.00
N ASP A 199 14.64 -11.64 -3.09
CA ASP A 199 15.68 -12.42 -3.78
C ASP A 199 16.31 -11.60 -4.92
N LEU A 200 17.54 -11.13 -4.69
CA LEU A 200 18.29 -10.33 -5.66
C LEU A 200 18.83 -11.16 -6.83
N LYS A 201 18.90 -12.49 -6.73
CA LYS A 201 19.42 -13.34 -7.81
C LYS A 201 18.48 -13.34 -9.02
N LEU A 202 17.19 -13.13 -8.79
CA LEU A 202 16.17 -12.99 -9.82
C LEU A 202 16.41 -11.81 -10.78
N ILE A 203 17.28 -10.86 -10.42
CA ILE A 203 17.65 -9.76 -11.33
C ILE A 203 18.28 -10.29 -12.62
N PHE A 204 19.04 -11.38 -12.52
CA PHE A 204 19.80 -11.93 -13.64
C PHE A 204 19.00 -12.93 -14.49
N ASP A 205 17.89 -13.45 -13.96
CA ASP A 205 17.09 -14.46 -14.64
C ASP A 205 16.27 -13.89 -15.80
N ASN A 206 15.79 -12.63 -15.69
CA ASN A 206 14.92 -12.02 -16.69
C ASN A 206 15.17 -10.50 -16.82
N VAL A 207 16.34 -10.16 -17.36
CA VAL A 207 16.75 -8.75 -17.60
C VAL A 207 15.73 -7.97 -18.42
N GLY A 208 15.04 -8.63 -19.38
CA GLY A 208 14.01 -8.00 -20.20
C GLY A 208 12.82 -7.45 -19.39
N LEU A 209 12.37 -8.17 -18.36
CA LEU A 209 11.26 -7.71 -17.50
C LEU A 209 11.67 -6.51 -16.63
N ILE A 210 12.93 -6.45 -16.21
CA ILE A 210 13.47 -5.34 -15.45
C ILE A 210 13.55 -4.09 -16.31
N ALA A 211 13.98 -4.22 -17.57
CA ALA A 211 13.98 -3.11 -18.52
C ALA A 211 12.58 -2.51 -18.70
N ILE A 212 11.55 -3.34 -18.85
CA ILE A 212 10.15 -2.89 -18.91
C ILE A 212 9.76 -2.16 -17.61
N GLY A 213 10.10 -2.73 -16.45
CA GLY A 213 9.86 -2.10 -15.15
C GLY A 213 10.53 -0.73 -15.01
N ILE A 214 11.76 -0.57 -15.49
CA ILE A 214 12.50 0.70 -15.48
C ILE A 214 11.83 1.72 -16.39
N VAL A 215 11.43 1.33 -17.61
CA VAL A 215 10.71 2.21 -18.54
C VAL A 215 9.40 2.69 -17.90
N TRP A 216 8.61 1.77 -17.35
CA TRP A 216 7.38 2.10 -16.64
C TRP A 216 7.62 3.05 -15.47
N MET A 217 8.62 2.76 -14.64
CA MET A 217 8.98 3.61 -13.49
C MET A 217 9.43 5.00 -13.92
N SER A 218 10.15 5.10 -15.04
CA SER A 218 10.62 6.37 -15.58
C SER A 218 9.46 7.23 -16.07
N ILE A 219 8.46 6.62 -16.74
CA ILE A 219 7.23 7.30 -17.16
C ILE A 219 6.45 7.78 -15.92
N HIS A 220 6.24 6.89 -14.94
CA HIS A 220 5.56 7.21 -13.69
C HIS A 220 6.24 8.36 -12.94
N ALA A 221 7.56 8.27 -12.72
CA ALA A 221 8.35 9.29 -12.06
C ALA A 221 8.33 10.62 -12.84
N GLY A 222 8.51 10.57 -14.15
CA GLY A 222 8.47 11.74 -15.03
C GLY A 222 7.13 12.45 -14.97
N LEU A 223 6.02 11.71 -15.06
CA LEU A 223 4.67 12.25 -14.96
C LEU A 223 4.43 12.89 -13.58
N LEU A 224 4.79 12.23 -12.48
CA LEU A 224 4.62 12.80 -11.15
C LEU A 224 5.47 14.04 -10.91
N ILE A 225 6.71 14.06 -11.41
CA ILE A 225 7.57 15.25 -11.34
C ILE A 225 6.96 16.39 -12.15
N LEU A 226 6.44 16.11 -13.35
CA LEU A 226 5.77 17.10 -14.20
C LEU A 226 4.56 17.69 -13.49
N ILE A 227 3.64 16.85 -12.99
CA ILE A 227 2.44 17.31 -12.29
C ILE A 227 2.83 18.08 -11.03
N ALA A 228 3.77 17.58 -10.22
CA ALA A 228 4.24 18.27 -9.03
C ALA A 228 4.83 19.65 -9.35
N LYS A 229 5.50 19.79 -10.50
CA LYS A 229 6.01 21.08 -10.97
C LYS A 229 4.90 22.02 -11.40
N LEU A 230 3.88 21.52 -12.10
CA LEU A 230 2.73 22.32 -12.57
C LEU A 230 1.91 22.88 -11.41
N ILE A 231 1.60 22.04 -10.42
CA ILE A 231 0.79 22.44 -9.27
C ILE A 231 1.63 22.99 -8.10
N LYS A 232 2.96 23.05 -8.25
CA LYS A 232 3.91 23.46 -7.20
C LYS A 232 3.74 22.64 -5.91
N ALA A 233 3.57 21.32 -6.05
CA ALA A 233 3.40 20.44 -4.90
C ALA A 233 4.74 20.20 -4.17
N PRO A 234 4.71 20.16 -2.82
CA PRO A 234 5.83 19.66 -2.02
C PRO A 234 6.31 18.27 -2.45
N TYR A 235 7.61 18.06 -2.30
CA TYR A 235 8.25 16.76 -2.48
C TYR A 235 7.63 15.67 -1.57
N PHE A 236 7.07 16.06 -0.42
CA PHE A 236 6.29 15.16 0.43
C PHE A 236 5.18 14.43 -0.34
N PHE A 237 4.32 15.16 -1.05
CA PHE A 237 3.21 14.57 -1.79
C PHE A 237 3.69 13.75 -2.98
N LEU A 238 4.75 14.19 -3.66
CA LEU A 238 5.36 13.43 -4.74
C LEU A 238 5.88 12.08 -4.22
N ALA A 239 6.67 12.08 -3.14
CA ALA A 239 7.32 10.88 -2.63
C ALA A 239 6.30 9.91 -2.01
N VAL A 240 5.43 10.38 -1.12
CA VAL A 240 4.43 9.54 -0.45
C VAL A 240 3.34 9.09 -1.42
N GLY A 241 2.87 9.99 -2.29
CA GLY A 241 1.89 9.66 -3.33
C GLY A 241 2.44 8.64 -4.32
N SER A 242 3.68 8.82 -4.81
CA SER A 242 4.31 7.83 -5.68
C SER A 242 4.38 6.45 -5.03
N GLN A 243 4.70 6.37 -3.74
CA GLN A 243 4.81 5.09 -3.04
C GLN A 243 3.45 4.48 -2.71
N ALA A 244 2.43 5.30 -2.47
CA ALA A 244 1.06 4.82 -2.35
C ALA A 244 0.59 4.11 -3.63
N ASN A 245 1.01 4.57 -4.80
CA ASN A 245 0.66 3.96 -6.10
C ASN A 245 1.53 2.76 -6.49
N VAL A 246 2.84 2.80 -6.22
CA VAL A 246 3.79 1.77 -6.70
C VAL A 246 4.11 0.73 -5.64
N GLY A 247 4.32 1.17 -4.40
CA GLY A 247 4.81 0.34 -3.31
C GLY A 247 3.72 -0.05 -2.29
N GLY A 248 2.51 0.49 -2.44
CA GLY A 248 1.33 0.16 -1.67
C GLY A 248 1.45 0.46 -0.16
N ALA A 249 0.57 -0.18 0.60
CA ALA A 249 0.38 0.11 2.02
C ALA A 249 1.54 -0.34 2.93
N ALA A 250 2.47 -1.14 2.40
CA ALA A 250 3.67 -1.56 3.13
C ALA A 250 4.76 -0.47 3.12
N SER A 251 4.95 0.23 2.00
CA SER A 251 6.10 1.12 1.80
C SER A 251 5.78 2.61 1.81
N ALA A 252 4.56 3.01 1.45
CA ALA A 252 4.12 4.40 1.58
C ALA A 252 4.27 4.96 3.03
N PRO A 253 3.96 4.19 4.10
CA PRO A 253 4.17 4.66 5.48
C PRO A 253 5.64 4.84 5.83
N ILE A 254 6.53 4.05 5.23
CA ILE A 254 8.00 4.15 5.44
C ILE A 254 8.51 5.47 4.87
N VAL A 255 8.09 5.80 3.65
CA VAL A 255 8.48 7.06 3.00
C VAL A 255 7.87 8.26 3.71
N ALA A 256 6.64 8.14 4.21
CA ALA A 256 6.01 9.20 5.00
C ALA A 256 6.69 9.39 6.37
N SER A 257 7.02 8.30 7.08
CA SER A 257 7.66 8.37 8.39
C SER A 257 9.07 8.97 8.34
N ALA A 258 9.76 8.82 7.20
CA ALA A 258 11.03 9.48 6.94
C ALA A 258 10.94 11.03 6.89
N PHE A 259 9.74 11.60 6.68
CA PHE A 259 9.52 13.05 6.89
C PHE A 259 9.24 13.38 8.36
N HIS A 260 8.37 12.61 9.00
CA HIS A 260 8.10 12.66 10.43
C HIS A 260 7.36 11.37 10.84
N PRO A 261 7.70 10.71 11.97
CA PRO A 261 7.06 9.46 12.40
C PRO A 261 5.53 9.48 12.38
N SER A 262 4.92 10.56 12.86
CA SER A 262 3.47 10.72 12.93
C SER A 262 2.78 10.88 11.56
N LEU A 263 3.54 11.04 10.47
CA LEU A 263 3.00 11.08 9.09
C LEU A 263 2.85 9.68 8.48
N ALA A 264 3.32 8.61 9.15
CA ALA A 264 3.16 7.24 8.67
C ALA A 264 1.70 6.88 8.37
N THR A 265 0.78 7.34 9.21
CA THR A 265 -0.67 7.13 9.07
C THR A 265 -1.23 7.74 7.79
N VAL A 266 -0.73 8.91 7.38
CA VAL A 266 -1.07 9.56 6.11
C VAL A 266 -0.63 8.68 4.94
N GLY A 267 0.57 8.09 5.02
CA GLY A 267 1.06 7.15 4.00
C GLY A 267 0.19 5.89 3.87
N VAL A 268 -0.25 5.31 5.00
CA VAL A 268 -1.16 4.16 5.02
C VAL A 268 -2.49 4.51 4.32
N LEU A 269 -3.09 5.63 4.70
CA LEU A 269 -4.37 6.07 4.13
C LEU A 269 -4.27 6.33 2.63
N LEU A 270 -3.24 7.06 2.19
CA LEU A 270 -3.01 7.34 0.78
C LEU A 270 -2.85 6.06 -0.05
N ALA A 271 -2.21 5.03 0.50
CA ALA A 271 -2.09 3.74 -0.18
C ALA A 271 -3.44 3.02 -0.35
N VAL A 272 -4.28 3.02 0.69
CA VAL A 272 -5.61 2.39 0.63
C VAL A 272 -6.55 3.14 -0.33
N PHE A 273 -6.55 4.47 -0.29
CA PHE A 273 -7.29 5.28 -1.27
C PHE A 273 -6.75 5.11 -2.68
N GLY A 274 -5.42 5.05 -2.83
CA GLY A 274 -4.76 4.78 -4.11
C GLY A 274 -5.17 3.45 -4.72
N TYR A 275 -5.35 2.42 -3.89
CA TYR A 275 -5.88 1.13 -4.34
C TYR A 275 -7.31 1.26 -4.89
N ALA A 276 -8.23 1.89 -4.15
CA ALA A 276 -9.62 2.06 -4.61
C ALA A 276 -9.72 2.88 -5.91
N ILE A 277 -9.04 4.04 -5.96
CA ILE A 277 -9.02 4.90 -7.14
C ILE A 277 -8.32 4.22 -8.31
N GLY A 278 -7.24 3.46 -8.04
CA GLY A 278 -6.49 2.71 -9.02
C GLY A 278 -7.33 1.66 -9.72
N THR A 279 -8.15 0.91 -8.97
CA THR A 279 -9.10 -0.07 -9.54
C THR A 279 -10.08 0.58 -10.50
N ILE A 280 -10.69 1.71 -10.11
CA ILE A 280 -11.65 2.44 -10.96
C ILE A 280 -10.94 2.99 -12.21
N SER A 281 -9.76 3.58 -12.04
CA SER A 281 -8.97 4.16 -13.13
C SER A 281 -8.49 3.11 -14.13
N ALA A 282 -8.14 1.92 -13.65
CA ALA A 282 -7.77 0.79 -14.51
C ALA A 282 -8.93 0.37 -15.42
N ILE A 283 -10.16 0.32 -14.88
CA ILE A 283 -11.35 -0.03 -15.66
C ILE A 283 -11.66 1.06 -16.68
N ALA A 284 -11.55 2.33 -16.30
CA ALA A 284 -11.69 3.43 -17.24
C ALA A 284 -10.66 3.32 -18.38
N CYS A 285 -9.40 2.98 -18.08
CA CYS A 285 -8.38 2.71 -19.10
C CYS A 285 -8.75 1.52 -20.00
N THR A 286 -9.25 0.42 -19.43
CA THR A 286 -9.70 -0.74 -20.20
C THR A 286 -10.79 -0.35 -21.20
N ILE A 287 -11.79 0.43 -20.78
CA ILE A 287 -12.86 0.92 -21.65
C ILE A 287 -12.29 1.81 -22.77
N LEU A 288 -11.35 2.71 -22.45
CA LEU A 288 -10.71 3.56 -23.46
C LEU A 288 -9.91 2.73 -24.49
N MET A 289 -9.21 1.68 -24.05
CA MET A 289 -8.51 0.77 -24.95
C MET A 289 -9.46 -0.03 -25.82
N GLU A 290 -10.59 -0.48 -25.27
CA GLU A 290 -11.64 -1.18 -26.03
C GLU A 290 -12.20 -0.27 -27.14
N LEU A 291 -12.57 0.96 -26.80
CA LEU A 291 -13.04 1.97 -27.77
C LEU A 291 -12.01 2.29 -28.85
N ALA A 292 -10.73 2.42 -28.47
CA ALA A 292 -9.65 2.66 -29.42
C ALA A 292 -9.44 1.45 -30.37
N SER A 293 -9.64 0.23 -29.87
CA SER A 293 -9.46 -1.00 -30.64
C SER A 293 -10.60 -1.32 -31.60
N THR A 294 -11.81 -0.83 -31.33
CA THR A 294 -12.99 -1.04 -32.20
C THR A 294 -13.12 0.01 -33.29
N THR A 295 -12.31 1.08 -33.23
CA THR A 295 -12.30 2.19 -34.20
C THR A 295 -11.21 2.02 -35.28
N GLY A 296 -10.47 0.90 -35.29
CA GLY A 296 -9.46 0.56 -36.30
C GLY A 296 -9.73 -0.80 -36.94
#